data_AF-M0R080-F1
#
_entry.id   AF-M0R080-F1
#
_cell.length_a   1.000
_cell.length_b   1.000
_cell.length_c   1.000
_cell.angle_alpha   90.00
_cell.angle_beta   90.00
_cell.angle_gamma   90.00
#
_symmetry.space_group_name_H-M   'P 1'
#
loop_
_entity.id
_entity.type
_entity.pdbx_description
1 polymer ?
#
loop_
_entity_poly.entity_id
_entity_poly.type
_entity_poly.pdbx_seq_one_letter_code
_entity_poly.pdbx_strand_id
1 'polypeptide(L)'
;MFAEFFGGRNPFDTFFGQRNGEEGMDIDDPFSGFPMGMGGFTNVNFGRSRSAQEPARKKQDPPVTHDLRVSLEEIYSGCTKKMKISHKRLNPDGKSIRNEDKILTIEVKKGWKEGTKITFPKEGDQTSNNIPADIVFVLKDKPHNIFKRDGSDVIYPARISLREALCGCTVNVPTLDGRTIPV
;
A
#
# COMPACT_ATOMS: atom_id res chain seq x y z
N MET A 1 -34.34 -5.06 18.39
CA MET A 1 -33.10 -4.55 19.01
C MET A 1 -32.00 -4.63 17.96
N PHE A 2 -31.27 -3.53 17.72
CA PHE A 2 -30.19 -3.33 16.73
C PHE A 2 -30.55 -2.90 15.29
N ALA A 3 -31.28 -1.79 15.14
CA ALA A 3 -31.30 -1.00 13.91
C ALA A 3 -31.52 0.51 14.21
N GLU A 4 -30.65 1.09 15.03
CA GLU A 4 -30.56 2.55 15.24
C GLU A 4 -29.08 2.90 15.46
N PHE A 5 -28.33 3.22 14.39
CA PHE A 5 -27.05 3.92 14.58
C PHE A 5 -26.47 4.70 13.39
N PHE A 6 -26.91 4.51 12.14
CA PHE A 6 -26.37 5.31 11.03
C PHE A 6 -27.50 5.99 10.26
N GLY A 7 -28.01 7.07 10.87
CA GLY A 7 -28.85 8.06 10.21
C GLY A 7 -28.11 8.65 9.02
N GLY A 8 -28.66 8.43 7.83
CA GLY A 8 -28.20 9.06 6.60
C GLY A 8 -28.45 10.56 6.65
N ARG A 9 -27.37 11.34 6.56
CA ARG A 9 -27.34 12.72 6.08
C ARG A 9 -25.89 13.07 5.71
N ASN A 10 -25.70 13.49 4.47
CA ASN A 10 -24.41 13.90 3.92
C ASN A 10 -23.96 15.22 4.58
N PRO A 11 -22.70 15.35 5.01
CA PRO A 11 -22.20 16.54 5.71
C PRO A 11 -21.92 17.75 4.78
N PHE A 12 -22.38 17.69 3.53
CA PHE A 12 -22.16 18.72 2.51
C PHE A 12 -23.39 19.60 2.23
N ASP A 13 -24.56 19.29 2.81
CA ASP A 13 -25.80 20.08 2.60
C ASP A 13 -25.81 21.43 3.34
N THR A 14 -24.87 21.69 4.24
CA THR A 14 -24.81 22.98 4.99
C THR A 14 -24.10 24.10 4.21
N PHE A 15 -23.38 23.80 3.12
CA PHE A 15 -22.46 24.78 2.51
C PHE A 15 -22.89 25.34 1.13
N PHE A 16 -23.79 24.68 0.39
CA PHE A 16 -24.05 25.06 -1.02
C PHE A 16 -25.53 24.98 -1.45
N GLY A 17 -26.48 25.39 -0.60
CA GLY A 17 -27.89 25.30 -1.01
C GLY A 17 -28.87 26.18 -0.28
N GLN A 18 -28.82 27.51 -0.46
CA GLN A 18 -30.05 28.32 -0.41
C GLN A 18 -29.89 29.71 -1.05
N ARG A 19 -30.45 29.91 -2.23
CA ARG A 19 -30.87 31.25 -2.70
C ARG A 19 -31.95 31.11 -3.79
N ASN A 20 -33.21 31.37 -3.43
CA ASN A 20 -34.23 31.99 -4.31
C ASN A 20 -35.54 32.32 -3.57
N GLY A 21 -36.12 33.48 -3.90
CA GLY A 21 -37.53 33.91 -3.68
C GLY A 21 -37.81 34.52 -2.29
N GLU A 22 -37.79 35.84 -2.13
CA GLU A 22 -38.92 36.81 -2.26
C GLU A 22 -39.86 36.85 -1.04
N GLU A 23 -39.77 37.92 -0.23
CA GLU A 23 -40.83 38.92 0.01
C GLU A 23 -40.35 40.00 1.00
N GLY A 24 -40.93 41.20 0.87
CA GLY A 24 -40.34 42.49 1.22
C GLY A 24 -40.21 42.87 2.70
N MET A 25 -39.24 43.74 2.96
CA MET A 25 -39.32 44.80 3.98
C MET A 25 -38.25 45.87 3.69
N ASP A 26 -38.75 47.05 3.32
CA ASP A 26 -38.28 48.41 3.61
C ASP A 26 -36.82 48.82 3.32
N ILE A 27 -36.76 49.79 2.41
CA ILE A 27 -35.68 50.75 2.14
C ILE A 27 -35.28 51.44 3.44
N ASP A 28 -34.00 51.34 3.83
CA ASP A 28 -33.27 52.41 4.52
C ASP A 28 -31.77 52.25 4.25
N ASP A 29 -31.25 53.13 3.41
CA ASP A 29 -29.85 53.28 3.03
C ASP A 29 -28.92 53.53 4.24
N PRO A 30 -27.82 52.76 4.40
CA PRO A 30 -26.73 53.13 5.30
C PRO A 30 -25.79 54.22 4.71
N PHE A 31 -26.16 54.80 3.56
CA PHE A 31 -25.35 55.78 2.82
C PHE A 31 -25.94 57.20 2.85
N SER A 32 -26.58 57.57 3.96
CA SER A 32 -27.27 58.87 4.11
C SER A 32 -27.08 59.49 5.49
N GLY A 33 -25.82 59.61 5.95
CA GLY A 33 -25.59 60.47 7.10
C GLY A 33 -24.18 60.55 7.63
N PHE A 34 -23.25 61.20 6.92
CA PHE A 34 -22.23 62.04 7.59
C PHE A 34 -21.75 63.19 6.68
N PRO A 35 -21.60 64.43 7.19
CA PRO A 35 -21.42 65.64 6.38
C PRO A 35 -19.95 65.95 6.06
N MET A 36 -19.77 66.71 4.97
CA MET A 36 -18.52 67.16 4.34
C MET A 36 -17.49 67.82 5.28
N GLY A 37 -16.20 67.51 5.08
CA GLY A 37 -15.07 68.19 5.72
C GLY A 37 -13.75 67.99 4.97
N MET A 38 -13.32 69.04 4.28
CA MET A 38 -12.05 69.32 3.59
C MET A 38 -10.77 68.64 4.15
N GLY A 39 -9.96 68.04 3.27
CA GLY A 39 -8.49 68.05 3.38
C GLY A 39 -7.76 66.72 3.61
N GLY A 40 -6.86 66.36 2.68
CA GLY A 40 -5.55 65.81 3.04
C GLY A 40 -5.26 64.32 2.76
N PHE A 41 -4.39 64.10 1.78
CA PHE A 41 -3.24 63.17 1.80
C PHE A 41 -3.46 61.64 1.94
N THR A 42 -3.18 60.95 0.84
CA THR A 42 -2.33 59.73 0.71
C THR A 42 -2.56 58.56 1.67
N ASN A 43 -2.98 57.40 1.13
CA ASN A 43 -2.09 56.23 1.03
C ASN A 43 -2.71 55.10 0.17
N VAL A 44 -2.21 54.93 -1.05
CA VAL A 44 -2.37 53.68 -1.82
C VAL A 44 -1.41 52.64 -1.25
N ASN A 45 -1.86 51.86 -0.28
CA ASN A 45 -1.09 50.72 0.23
C ASN A 45 -1.47 49.44 -0.55
N PHE A 46 -0.95 49.32 -1.78
CA PHE A 46 -0.88 48.05 -2.49
C PHE A 46 0.12 47.15 -1.78
N GLY A 47 -0.33 46.50 -0.71
CA GLY A 47 0.36 45.41 -0.06
C GLY A 47 0.52 44.25 -1.03
N ARG A 48 1.67 44.22 -1.72
CA ARG A 48 2.19 43.03 -2.40
C ARG A 48 2.22 41.88 -1.39
N SER A 49 1.21 41.03 -1.42
CA SER A 49 1.25 39.73 -0.79
C SER A 49 2.35 38.93 -1.48
N ARG A 50 3.53 38.86 -0.87
CA ARG A 50 4.57 37.92 -1.26
C ARG A 50 3.99 36.53 -1.03
N SER A 51 3.65 35.83 -2.10
CA SER A 51 3.40 34.39 -2.05
C SER A 51 4.67 33.73 -1.53
N ALA A 52 4.67 33.36 -0.25
CA ALA A 52 5.66 32.46 0.29
C ALA A 52 5.57 31.18 -0.54
N GLN A 53 6.59 30.92 -1.36
CA GLN A 53 6.67 29.71 -2.16
C GLN A 53 6.83 28.55 -1.17
N GLU A 54 5.72 27.88 -0.87
CA GLU A 54 5.77 26.67 -0.04
C GLU A 54 6.78 25.70 -0.65
N PRO A 55 7.69 25.11 0.15
CA PRO A 55 8.58 24.10 -0.35
C PRO A 55 7.73 22.94 -0.90
N ALA A 56 7.90 22.64 -2.19
CA ALA A 56 7.19 21.54 -2.84
C ALA A 56 7.44 20.25 -2.04
N ARG A 57 6.40 19.71 -1.40
CA ARG A 57 6.49 18.46 -0.65
C ARG A 57 6.90 17.36 -1.62
N LYS A 58 8.04 16.71 -1.34
CA LYS A 58 8.50 15.56 -2.14
C LYS A 58 7.44 14.46 -2.06
N LYS A 59 7.03 13.93 -3.20
CA LYS A 59 6.06 12.83 -3.29
C LYS A 59 6.79 11.50 -3.22
N GLN A 60 6.19 10.51 -2.55
CA GLN A 60 6.69 9.15 -2.56
C GLN A 60 6.28 8.41 -3.83
N ASP A 61 7.25 7.71 -4.41
CA ASP A 61 7.05 6.88 -5.58
C ASP A 61 6.18 5.66 -5.24
N PRO A 62 5.42 5.13 -6.22
CA PRO A 62 4.60 3.95 -6.01
C PRO A 62 5.47 2.73 -5.64
N PRO A 63 4.95 1.79 -4.82
CA PRO A 63 5.72 0.64 -4.36
C PRO A 63 6.07 -0.31 -5.52
N VAL A 64 7.30 -0.85 -5.48
CA VAL A 64 7.79 -1.86 -6.43
C VAL A 64 7.53 -3.25 -5.84
N THR A 65 6.87 -4.12 -6.60
CA THR A 65 6.51 -5.46 -6.14
C THR A 65 7.40 -6.53 -6.77
N HIS A 66 7.92 -7.45 -5.97
CA HIS A 66 8.67 -8.62 -6.41
C HIS A 66 8.09 -9.92 -5.85
N ASP A 67 8.04 -10.95 -6.67
CA ASP A 67 7.63 -12.28 -6.22
C ASP A 67 8.76 -12.98 -5.45
N LEU A 68 8.48 -13.42 -4.23
CA LEU A 68 9.34 -14.25 -3.42
C LEU A 68 8.87 -15.70 -3.53
N ARG A 69 9.48 -16.46 -4.43
CA ARG A 69 9.16 -17.88 -4.61
C ARG A 69 9.76 -18.73 -3.49
N VAL A 70 8.91 -19.49 -2.79
CA VAL A 70 9.27 -20.33 -1.65
C VAL A 70 8.76 -21.75 -1.87
N SER A 71 9.58 -22.76 -1.59
CA SER A 71 9.16 -24.18 -1.72
C SER A 71 8.35 -24.65 -0.53
N LEU A 72 7.63 -25.77 -0.69
CA LEU A 72 6.84 -26.36 0.41
C LEU A 72 7.69 -26.72 1.63
N GLU A 73 8.90 -27.21 1.42
CA GLU A 73 9.84 -27.58 2.49
C GLU A 73 10.34 -26.34 3.24
N GLU A 74 10.62 -25.27 2.50
CA GLU A 74 10.99 -23.97 3.07
C GLU A 74 9.85 -23.37 3.89
N ILE A 75 8.59 -23.51 3.44
CA ILE A 75 7.42 -23.09 4.21
C ILE A 75 7.23 -23.96 5.46
N TYR A 76 7.47 -25.27 5.36
CA TYR A 76 7.32 -26.21 6.47
C TYR A 76 8.33 -25.95 7.59
N SER A 77 9.60 -25.77 7.22
CA SER A 77 10.70 -25.61 8.17
C SER A 77 11.03 -24.15 8.51
N GLY A 78 10.60 -23.20 7.69
CA GLY A 78 11.04 -21.81 7.73
C GLY A 78 12.44 -21.66 7.10
N CYS A 79 12.70 -20.52 6.48
CA CYS A 79 14.01 -20.27 5.86
C CYS A 79 14.37 -18.78 5.86
N THR A 80 15.64 -18.49 5.58
CA THR A 80 16.12 -17.11 5.39
C THR A 80 16.53 -16.93 3.93
N LYS A 81 15.84 -16.03 3.22
CA LYS A 81 16.16 -15.67 1.83
C LYS A 81 16.87 -14.31 1.79
N LYS A 82 18.01 -14.26 1.12
CA LYS A 82 18.79 -13.04 0.88
C LYS A 82 18.54 -12.56 -0.54
N MET A 83 17.90 -11.40 -0.68
CA MET A 83 17.53 -10.80 -1.96
C MET A 83 18.44 -9.61 -2.23
N LYS A 84 19.27 -9.70 -3.27
CA LYS A 84 20.07 -8.56 -3.74
C LYS A 84 19.18 -7.62 -4.54
N ILE A 85 19.18 -6.35 -4.17
CA ILE A 85 18.60 -5.26 -4.95
C ILE A 85 19.73 -4.34 -5.42
N SER A 86 19.54 -3.74 -6.58
CA SER A 86 20.37 -2.66 -7.10
C SER A 86 19.49 -1.44 -7.24
N HIS A 87 19.83 -0.35 -6.55
CA HIS A 87 19.03 0.88 -6.57
C HIS A 87 19.90 2.11 -6.77
N LYS A 88 19.27 3.21 -7.17
CA LYS A 88 19.90 4.52 -7.26
C LYS A 88 19.85 5.24 -5.92
N ARG A 89 20.96 5.86 -5.55
CA ARG A 89 21.09 6.69 -4.34
C ARG A 89 21.63 8.06 -4.71
N LEU A 90 21.07 9.10 -4.10
CA LEU A 90 21.57 10.47 -4.28
C LEU A 90 22.86 10.63 -3.48
N ASN A 91 23.90 11.16 -4.09
CA ASN A 91 25.15 11.44 -3.41
C ASN A 91 25.02 12.61 -2.42
N PRO A 92 25.97 12.77 -1.48
CA PRO A 92 25.97 13.88 -0.52
C PRO A 92 25.98 15.27 -1.16
N ASP A 93 26.41 15.38 -2.42
CA ASP A 93 26.40 16.62 -3.21
C ASP A 93 24.99 17.09 -3.61
N GLY A 94 23.96 16.26 -3.38
CA GLY A 94 22.56 16.55 -3.68
C GLY A 94 22.23 16.59 -5.18
N LYS A 95 23.18 16.27 -6.06
CA LYS A 95 23.06 16.42 -7.52
C LYS A 95 23.39 15.15 -8.28
N SER A 96 24.45 14.44 -7.92
CA SER A 96 24.85 13.23 -8.63
C SER A 96 24.17 11.98 -8.05
N ILE A 97 24.00 10.96 -8.89
CA ILE A 97 23.34 9.70 -8.54
C ILE A 97 24.37 8.58 -8.67
N ARG A 98 24.41 7.66 -7.71
CA ARG A 98 25.19 6.42 -7.77
C ARG A 98 24.28 5.20 -7.77
N ASN A 99 24.76 4.10 -8.34
CA ASN A 99 24.13 2.79 -8.17
C ASN A 99 24.72 2.12 -6.92
N GLU A 100 23.86 1.57 -6.07
CA GLU A 100 24.24 0.90 -4.84
C GLU A 100 23.53 -0.46 -4.77
N ASP A 101 24.29 -1.49 -4.40
CA ASP A 101 23.80 -2.85 -4.23
C ASP A 101 23.56 -3.11 -2.75
N LYS A 102 22.37 -3.61 -2.41
CA LYS A 102 22.00 -3.95 -1.02
C LYS A 102 21.38 -5.33 -0.95
N ILE A 103 21.72 -6.08 0.10
CA ILE A 103 21.11 -7.38 0.38
C ILE A 103 20.02 -7.21 1.42
N LEU A 104 18.77 -7.47 1.02
CA LEU A 104 17.61 -7.53 1.90
C LEU A 104 17.43 -8.95 2.40
N THR A 105 17.37 -9.13 3.71
CA THR A 105 17.22 -10.46 4.33
C THR A 105 15.76 -10.65 4.76
N ILE A 106 15.14 -11.71 4.28
CA ILE A 106 13.74 -12.06 4.56
C ILE A 106 13.73 -13.37 5.34
N GLU A 107 13.21 -13.33 6.56
CA GLU A 107 12.97 -14.53 7.37
C GLU A 107 11.56 -15.06 7.12
N VAL A 108 11.46 -16.07 6.27
CA VAL A 108 10.21 -16.76 5.99
C VAL A 108 9.84 -17.62 7.20
N LYS A 109 8.74 -17.29 7.86
CA LYS A 109 8.25 -18.05 9.01
C LYS A 109 7.46 -19.27 8.56
N LYS A 110 7.47 -20.28 9.43
CA LYS A 110 6.77 -21.56 9.20
C LYS A 110 5.29 -21.32 8.90
N GLY A 111 4.77 -21.99 7.88
CA GLY A 111 3.36 -21.97 7.53
C GLY A 111 2.84 -20.68 6.89
N TRP A 112 3.70 -19.71 6.55
CA TRP A 112 3.29 -18.52 5.80
C TRP A 112 2.52 -18.89 4.53
N LYS A 113 1.37 -18.23 4.33
CA LYS A 113 0.49 -18.47 3.19
C LYS A 113 0.93 -17.65 1.99
N GLU A 114 0.58 -18.13 0.80
CA GLU A 114 0.73 -17.33 -0.43
C GLU A 114 0.07 -15.96 -0.26
N GLY A 115 0.71 -14.92 -0.81
CA GLY A 115 0.23 -13.54 -0.75
C GLY A 115 0.73 -12.74 0.47
N THR A 116 1.45 -13.38 1.40
CA THR A 116 2.11 -12.66 2.51
C THR A 116 3.04 -11.58 1.95
N LYS A 117 2.89 -10.33 2.42
CA LYS A 117 3.67 -9.17 1.95
C LYS A 117 4.77 -8.81 2.95
N ILE A 118 5.98 -8.63 2.45
CA ILE A 118 7.14 -8.20 3.22
C ILE A 118 7.62 -6.88 2.62
N THR A 119 7.44 -5.78 3.35
CA THR A 119 7.75 -4.43 2.87
C THR A 119 9.06 -3.94 3.44
N PHE A 120 9.95 -3.50 2.56
CA PHE A 120 11.16 -2.75 2.89
C PHE A 120 10.97 -1.28 2.51
N PRO A 121 10.78 -0.39 3.49
CA PRO A 121 10.40 0.98 3.21
C PRO A 121 11.55 1.75 2.55
N LYS A 122 11.22 2.54 1.53
CA LYS A 122 12.16 3.46 0.85
C LYS A 122 13.42 2.78 0.28
N GLU A 123 13.35 1.50 -0.06
CA GLU A 123 14.47 0.77 -0.68
C GLU A 123 14.53 0.89 -2.20
N GLY A 124 13.55 1.53 -2.85
CA GLY A 124 13.54 1.80 -4.30
C GLY A 124 14.51 2.92 -4.71
N ASP A 125 14.43 3.38 -5.96
CA ASP A 125 15.33 4.40 -6.51
C ASP A 125 15.14 5.78 -5.86
N GLN A 126 16.25 6.44 -5.54
CA GLN A 126 16.28 7.78 -4.99
C GLN A 126 16.80 8.80 -6.01
N THR A 127 16.11 9.94 -6.09
CA THR A 127 16.47 11.12 -6.88
C THR A 127 16.42 12.37 -6.00
N SER A 128 16.76 13.54 -6.56
CA SER A 128 16.70 14.80 -5.81
C SER A 128 15.27 15.20 -5.40
N ASN A 129 14.26 14.80 -6.17
CA ASN A 129 12.89 15.31 -6.06
C ASN A 129 11.84 14.29 -5.59
N ASN A 130 12.22 13.04 -5.33
CA ASN A 130 11.28 12.00 -4.87
C ASN A 130 11.59 11.54 -3.43
N ILE A 131 10.62 10.87 -2.83
CA ILE A 131 10.85 9.94 -1.72
C ILE A 131 10.90 8.54 -2.34
N PRO A 132 11.94 7.72 -2.05
CA PRO A 132 12.09 6.41 -2.68
C PRO A 132 10.88 5.51 -2.47
N ALA A 133 10.59 4.69 -3.48
CA ALA A 133 9.54 3.69 -3.41
C ALA A 133 9.82 2.65 -2.32
N ASP A 134 8.75 2.05 -1.79
CA ASP A 134 8.88 0.85 -0.96
C ASP A 134 9.08 -0.37 -1.85
N ILE A 135 9.91 -1.31 -1.42
CA ILE A 135 10.05 -2.62 -2.08
C ILE A 135 9.20 -3.63 -1.33
N VAL A 136 8.22 -4.22 -2.00
CA VAL A 136 7.29 -5.19 -1.44
C VAL A 136 7.58 -6.56 -2.06
N PHE A 137 8.00 -7.51 -1.23
CA PHE A 137 8.06 -8.91 -1.63
C PHE A 137 6.74 -9.60 -1.33
N VAL A 138 6.16 -10.27 -2.32
CA VAL A 138 4.93 -11.07 -2.17
C VAL A 138 5.31 -12.53 -2.21
N LEU A 139 5.02 -13.26 -1.15
CA LEU A 139 5.29 -14.69 -1.09
C LEU A 139 4.45 -15.43 -2.13
N LYS A 140 5.12 -16.26 -2.93
CA LYS A 140 4.52 -17.13 -3.93
C LYS A 140 4.97 -18.56 -3.71
N ASP A 141 4.01 -19.49 -3.73
CA ASP A 141 4.35 -20.90 -3.64
C ASP A 141 5.07 -21.35 -4.92
N LYS A 142 6.20 -22.02 -4.74
CA LYS A 142 6.88 -22.71 -5.83
C LYS A 142 6.14 -24.02 -6.09
N PRO A 143 5.76 -24.32 -7.34
CA PRO A 143 5.16 -25.61 -7.68
C PRO A 143 6.04 -26.76 -7.19
N HIS A 144 5.43 -27.72 -6.51
CA HIS A 144 6.10 -28.92 -6.02
C HIS A 144 5.74 -30.11 -6.93
N ASN A 145 6.70 -31.01 -7.14
CA ASN A 145 6.55 -32.09 -8.12
C ASN A 145 5.59 -33.20 -7.65
N ILE A 146 5.45 -33.38 -6.33
CA ILE A 146 4.72 -34.50 -5.72
C ILE A 146 3.43 -34.02 -5.04
N PHE A 147 3.43 -32.77 -4.57
CA PHE A 147 2.40 -32.25 -3.69
C PHE A 147 1.79 -31.00 -4.27
N LYS A 148 0.52 -30.77 -3.98
CA LYS A 148 -0.14 -29.49 -4.20
C LYS A 148 -0.52 -28.89 -2.86
N ARG A 149 -0.04 -27.67 -2.58
CA ARG A 149 -0.43 -26.94 -1.37
C ARG A 149 -1.87 -26.46 -1.49
N ASP A 150 -2.63 -26.59 -0.41
CA ASP A 150 -3.94 -25.96 -0.27
C ASP A 150 -4.04 -25.32 1.12
N GLY A 151 -3.71 -24.03 1.20
CA GLY A 151 -3.63 -23.31 2.47
C GLY A 151 -2.60 -23.89 3.43
N SER A 152 -3.08 -24.59 4.46
CA SER A 152 -2.27 -25.29 5.46
C SER A 152 -2.17 -26.80 5.21
N ASP A 153 -2.94 -27.31 4.26
CA ASP A 153 -2.96 -28.71 3.88
C ASP A 153 -2.06 -28.97 2.66
N VAL A 154 -1.72 -30.24 2.47
CA VAL A 154 -0.88 -30.71 1.37
C VAL A 154 -1.59 -31.90 0.71
N ILE A 155 -1.93 -31.75 -0.56
CA ILE A 155 -2.62 -32.75 -1.36
C ILE A 155 -1.57 -33.60 -2.08
N TYR A 156 -1.63 -34.92 -1.89
CA TYR A 156 -0.82 -35.91 -2.60
C TYR A 156 -1.67 -36.66 -3.63
N PRO A 157 -1.47 -36.45 -4.94
CA PRO A 157 -2.20 -37.17 -5.97
C PRO A 157 -1.68 -38.61 -6.13
N ALA A 158 -2.27 -39.56 -5.42
CA ALA A 158 -1.96 -40.98 -5.56
C ALA A 158 -2.63 -41.56 -6.82
N ARG A 159 -1.83 -42.13 -7.73
CA ARG A 159 -2.34 -42.86 -8.90
C ARG A 159 -2.43 -44.34 -8.57
N ILE A 160 -3.64 -44.89 -8.61
CA ILE A 160 -3.91 -46.31 -8.40
C ILE A 160 -4.61 -46.90 -9.61
N SER A 161 -4.39 -48.18 -9.87
CA SER A 161 -5.10 -48.94 -10.89
C SER A 161 -6.54 -49.23 -10.44
N LEU A 162 -7.41 -49.55 -11.42
CA LEU A 162 -8.79 -49.97 -11.12
C LEU A 162 -8.84 -51.19 -10.20
N ARG A 163 -7.90 -52.14 -10.37
CA ARG A 163 -7.80 -53.33 -9.51
C ARG A 163 -7.50 -52.94 -8.06
N GLU A 164 -6.53 -52.06 -7.85
CA GLU A 164 -6.19 -51.56 -6.51
C GLU A 164 -7.36 -50.82 -5.84
N ALA A 165 -8.11 -50.04 -6.63
CA ALA A 165 -9.30 -49.36 -6.14
C ALA A 165 -10.43 -50.32 -5.70
N LEU A 166 -10.60 -51.46 -6.41
CA LEU A 166 -11.67 -52.43 -6.14
C LEU A 166 -11.29 -53.51 -5.12
N CYS A 167 -10.02 -53.91 -5.08
CA CYS A 167 -9.54 -55.04 -4.28
C CYS A 167 -8.77 -54.61 -3.02
N GLY A 168 -8.61 -53.31 -2.80
CA GLY A 168 -7.76 -52.75 -1.77
C GLY A 168 -6.31 -52.58 -2.22
N CYS A 169 -5.65 -51.56 -1.70
CA CYS A 169 -4.24 -51.30 -1.89
C CYS A 169 -3.66 -50.62 -0.65
N THR A 170 -2.34 -50.59 -0.54
CA THR A 170 -1.63 -49.81 0.46
C THR A 170 -0.82 -48.75 -0.26
N VAL A 171 -1.08 -47.48 0.03
CA VAL A 171 -0.40 -46.33 -0.55
C VAL A 171 0.69 -45.87 0.41
N ASN A 172 1.92 -45.88 -0.07
CA ASN A 172 3.07 -45.34 0.65
C ASN A 172 3.11 -43.82 0.47
N VAL A 173 2.55 -43.07 1.42
CA VAL A 173 2.44 -41.61 1.35
C VAL A 173 3.76 -40.95 1.76
N PRO A 174 4.45 -40.23 0.85
CA PRO A 174 5.61 -39.44 1.24
C PRO A 174 5.18 -38.24 2.08
N THR A 175 6.07 -37.78 2.97
CA THR A 175 5.85 -36.61 3.84
C THR A 175 6.90 -35.53 3.57
N LEU A 176 6.63 -34.28 3.95
CA LEU A 176 7.54 -33.15 3.72
C LEU A 176 8.87 -33.27 4.48
N ASP A 177 8.92 -34.07 5.54
CA ASP A 177 10.11 -34.34 6.34
C ASP A 177 10.83 -35.63 5.91
N GLY A 178 10.46 -36.22 4.77
CA GLY A 178 11.17 -37.34 4.15
C GLY A 178 10.81 -38.73 4.69
N ARG A 179 9.83 -38.84 5.59
CA ARG A 179 9.27 -40.14 6.00
C ARG A 179 8.26 -40.64 4.97
N THR A 180 7.96 -41.93 5.04
CA THR A 180 6.91 -42.59 4.27
C THR A 180 5.94 -43.27 5.22
N ILE A 181 4.65 -42.96 5.09
CA ILE A 181 3.59 -43.54 5.93
C ILE A 181 2.74 -44.47 5.05
N PRO A 182 2.71 -45.79 5.31
CA PRO A 182 1.80 -46.68 4.61
C PRO A 182 0.36 -46.47 5.09
N VAL A 183 -0.58 -46.29 4.16
CA VAL A 183 -2.03 -46.14 4.42
C VAL A 183 -2.80 -47.14 3.58
#